data_AF-A0A0R2V624-F1
#
_entry.id   AF-A0A0R2V624-F1
#
_cell.length_a   1.000
_cell.length_b   1.000
_cell.length_c   1.000
_cell.angle_alpha   90.00
_cell.angle_beta   90.00
_cell.angle_gamma   90.00
#
_symmetry.space_group_name_H-M   'P 1'
#
loop_
_entity.id
_entity.type
_entity.pdbx_description
1 polymer ?
#
loop_
_entity_poly.entity_id
_entity_poly.type
_entity_poly.pdbx_seq_one_letter_code
_entity_poly.pdbx_strand_id
1 'polypeptide(L)'
;THIHADHISGIAELRDKTNCVTVMGDKTPADVVAMQVADEEKIKIDGLEVQAIYTPGHTIESFSFLMNDRVFTGDALLIRGTGRTDFQNGNARDSYNSIFNKLLKLPDETLVYPAHDYKGEMVSTIIEEKRFNPRLQVNSADEYIEIMNNLNLPNPSMMDVAVPSNLQLGIDFNKQKVNNGINPEKFNEIKNDTQSILIDLREQNEIDKDGMIKNSIVVRFPEINEYLQKNKDTLKNKRILFYCAHGHRSTLAVQLSKSYQFTNCFHLIGGLKNWKKEGLDL
;
A
#
# COMPACT_ATOMS: atom_id res chain seq x y z
N THR A 1 3.14 -6.70 -1.16
CA THR A 1 3.59 -6.96 -2.55
C THR A 1 2.40 -7.07 -3.49
N HIS A 2 1.32 -7.76 -3.11
CA HIS A 2 0.06 -7.84 -3.86
C HIS A 2 -1.10 -8.20 -2.92
N ILE A 3 -2.32 -8.35 -3.44
CA ILE A 3 -3.45 -8.92 -2.67
C ILE A 3 -3.34 -10.44 -2.68
N HIS A 4 -3.06 -11.06 -1.55
CA HIS A 4 -2.84 -12.51 -1.46
C HIS A 4 -4.16 -13.30 -1.62
N ALA A 5 -4.08 -14.46 -2.28
CA ALA A 5 -5.21 -15.39 -2.48
C ALA A 5 -5.14 -16.64 -1.60
N ASP A 6 -4.02 -16.86 -0.93
CA ASP A 6 -3.69 -18.08 -0.20
C ASP A 6 -3.71 -17.86 1.32
N HIS A 7 -3.77 -16.62 1.80
CA HIS A 7 -3.87 -16.27 3.22
C HIS A 7 -4.52 -14.90 3.46
N ILE A 8 -5.05 -14.70 4.67
CA ILE A 8 -5.48 -13.37 5.14
C ILE A 8 -4.24 -12.61 5.59
N SER A 9 -4.03 -11.42 5.02
CA SER A 9 -2.89 -10.57 5.32
C SER A 9 -2.92 -10.08 6.77
N GLY A 10 -1.78 -10.17 7.45
CA GLY A 10 -1.60 -9.59 8.78
C GLY A 10 -1.52 -8.05 8.81
N ILE A 11 -1.63 -7.37 7.66
CA ILE A 11 -1.43 -5.92 7.54
C ILE A 11 -2.33 -5.10 8.47
N ALA A 12 -3.60 -5.49 8.62
CA ALA A 12 -4.53 -4.82 9.54
C ALA A 12 -4.17 -5.08 11.01
N GLU A 13 -3.90 -6.33 11.36
CA GLU A 13 -3.59 -6.70 12.73
C GLU A 13 -2.29 -6.05 13.21
N LEU A 14 -1.26 -6.03 12.36
CA LEU A 14 0.01 -5.38 12.67
C LEU A 14 -0.16 -3.87 12.83
N ARG A 15 -0.88 -3.22 11.89
CA ARG A 15 -1.23 -1.79 11.99
C ARG A 15 -1.96 -1.50 13.29
N ASP A 16 -2.97 -2.29 13.64
CA ASP A 16 -3.80 -2.01 14.80
C ASP A 16 -3.06 -2.22 16.13
N LYS A 17 -2.04 -3.09 16.16
CA LYS A 17 -1.20 -3.34 17.34
C LYS A 17 -0.04 -2.36 17.49
N THR A 18 0.48 -1.82 16.39
CA THR A 18 1.75 -1.06 16.37
C THR A 18 1.61 0.37 15.88
N ASN A 19 0.48 0.70 15.26
CA ASN A 19 0.24 1.94 14.51
C ASN A 19 1.23 2.16 13.35
N CYS A 20 1.80 1.07 12.81
CA CYS A 20 2.69 1.16 11.66
C CYS A 20 1.97 1.67 10.41
N VAL A 21 2.71 2.35 9.53
CA VAL A 21 2.21 2.78 8.22
C VAL A 21 2.08 1.55 7.31
N THR A 22 0.91 1.38 6.70
CA THR A 22 0.65 0.31 5.73
C THR A 22 0.90 0.82 4.32
N VAL A 23 1.72 0.10 3.55
CA VAL A 23 2.20 0.53 2.22
C VAL A 23 1.86 -0.54 1.16
N MET A 24 1.33 -0.11 0.03
CA MET A 24 1.17 -0.94 -1.19
C MET A 24 1.45 -0.11 -2.44
N GLY A 25 1.60 -0.78 -3.59
CA GLY A 25 1.72 -0.08 -4.87
C GLY A 25 0.46 0.69 -5.24
N ASP A 26 0.60 1.76 -6.02
CA ASP A 26 -0.47 2.67 -6.45
C ASP A 26 -1.53 2.01 -7.37
N LYS A 27 -1.27 0.78 -7.84
CA LYS A 27 -2.23 -0.04 -8.59
C LYS A 27 -3.13 -0.89 -7.70
N THR A 28 -2.95 -0.86 -6.39
CA THR A 28 -3.77 -1.66 -5.46
C THR A 28 -5.24 -1.24 -5.53
N PRO A 29 -6.18 -2.20 -5.64
CA PRO A 29 -7.60 -1.92 -5.51
C PRO A 29 -8.05 -1.82 -4.04
N ALA A 30 -7.15 -2.07 -3.08
CA ALA A 30 -7.51 -2.06 -1.67
C ALA A 30 -7.48 -0.65 -1.08
N ASP A 31 -8.59 -0.25 -0.47
CA ASP A 31 -8.76 1.02 0.23
C ASP A 31 -8.04 1.08 1.59
N VAL A 32 -7.30 0.01 1.95
CA VAL A 32 -6.89 -0.33 3.32
C VAL A 32 -5.52 0.23 3.72
N VAL A 33 -4.80 0.82 2.76
CA VAL A 33 -3.41 1.27 2.95
C VAL A 33 -3.30 2.75 3.25
N ALA A 34 -2.35 3.08 4.12
CA ALA A 34 -2.06 4.45 4.53
C ALA A 34 -1.20 5.19 3.50
N MET A 35 -0.37 4.47 2.75
CA MET A 35 0.52 5.02 1.74
C MET A 35 0.47 4.15 0.48
N GLN A 36 0.49 4.81 -0.67
CA GLN A 36 0.66 4.18 -1.97
C GLN A 36 1.99 4.62 -2.57
N VAL A 37 2.63 3.73 -3.33
CA VAL A 37 3.90 4.02 -4.02
C VAL A 37 3.81 3.73 -5.51
N ALA A 38 4.30 4.64 -6.33
CA ALA A 38 4.35 4.49 -7.78
C ALA A 38 5.53 3.61 -8.23
N ASP A 39 5.53 3.23 -9.51
CA ASP A 39 6.69 2.57 -10.13
C ASP A 39 7.94 3.44 -9.99
N GLU A 40 9.06 2.81 -9.64
CA GLU A 40 10.37 3.43 -9.40
C GLU A 40 10.45 4.41 -8.22
N GLU A 41 9.36 4.64 -7.49
CA GLU A 41 9.35 5.55 -6.34
C GLU A 41 10.23 5.02 -5.20
N LYS A 42 11.06 5.91 -4.65
CA LYS A 42 11.91 5.63 -3.48
C LYS A 42 11.28 6.19 -2.23
N ILE A 43 11.03 5.32 -1.25
CA ILE A 43 10.57 5.70 0.08
C ILE A 43 11.68 5.49 1.10
N LYS A 44 11.77 6.42 2.05
CA LYS A 44 12.65 6.32 3.22
C LYS A 44 11.81 6.06 4.46
N ILE A 45 12.03 4.92 5.11
CA ILE A 45 11.30 4.50 6.31
C ILE A 45 12.35 4.14 7.36
N ASP A 46 12.40 4.88 8.47
CA ASP A 46 13.29 4.60 9.62
C ASP A 46 14.76 4.32 9.24
N GLY A 47 15.29 5.09 8.27
CA GLY A 47 16.67 4.95 7.79
C GLY A 47 16.88 3.86 6.74
N LEU A 48 15.85 3.09 6.40
CA LEU A 48 15.84 2.19 5.25
C LEU A 48 15.42 2.95 4.00
N GLU A 49 16.10 2.70 2.88
CA GLU A 49 15.67 3.14 1.55
C GLU A 49 15.12 1.93 0.79
N VAL A 50 13.88 2.06 0.33
CA VAL A 50 13.18 1.04 -0.44
C VAL A 50 12.68 1.66 -1.73
N GLN A 51 12.99 1.05 -2.87
CA GLN A 51 12.44 1.43 -4.17
C GLN A 51 11.31 0.45 -4.56
N ALA A 52 10.15 1.01 -4.88
CA ALA A 52 9.05 0.24 -5.43
C ALA A 52 9.30 -0.05 -6.92
N ILE A 53 9.03 -1.27 -7.35
CA ILE A 53 9.12 -1.68 -8.76
C ILE A 53 7.79 -2.33 -9.12
N TYR A 54 7.05 -1.72 -10.04
CA TYR A 54 5.81 -2.29 -10.53
C TYR A 54 6.12 -3.53 -11.37
N THR A 55 5.65 -4.69 -10.89
CA THR A 55 5.93 -6.00 -11.48
C THR A 55 4.64 -6.79 -11.69
N PRO A 56 3.72 -6.31 -12.55
CA PRO A 56 2.49 -7.02 -12.84
C PRO A 56 2.76 -8.38 -13.48
N GLY A 57 1.82 -9.29 -13.32
CA GLY A 57 1.85 -10.59 -14.00
C GLY A 57 1.25 -11.68 -13.14
N HIS A 58 1.70 -11.82 -11.89
CA HIS A 58 1.02 -12.70 -10.93
C HIS A 58 -0.37 -12.16 -10.60
N THR A 59 -0.41 -10.89 -10.22
CA THR A 59 -1.63 -10.08 -10.17
C THR A 59 -1.38 -8.78 -10.95
N ILE A 60 -2.45 -8.07 -11.31
CA ILE A 60 -2.34 -6.79 -12.01
C ILE A 60 -1.73 -5.68 -11.13
N GLU A 61 -1.86 -5.80 -9.81
CA GLU A 61 -1.36 -4.81 -8.84
C GLU A 61 -0.04 -5.20 -8.17
N SER A 62 0.64 -6.23 -8.68
CA SER A 62 1.87 -6.75 -8.08
C SER A 62 3.03 -5.76 -8.14
N PHE A 63 3.70 -5.57 -7.00
CA PHE A 63 4.94 -4.79 -6.86
C PHE A 63 6.02 -5.62 -6.16
N SER A 64 7.25 -5.40 -6.60
CA SER A 64 8.49 -5.80 -5.93
C SER A 64 9.10 -4.61 -5.19
N PHE A 65 9.90 -4.88 -4.15
CA PHE A 65 10.54 -3.84 -3.33
C PHE A 65 12.04 -4.07 -3.26
N LEU A 66 12.80 -3.15 -3.85
CA LEU A 66 14.26 -3.20 -3.92
C LEU A 66 14.89 -2.41 -2.76
N MET A 67 15.86 -3.02 -2.10
CA MET A 67 16.81 -2.38 -1.19
C MET A 67 18.21 -2.48 -1.78
N ASN A 68 19.22 -1.95 -1.08
CA ASN A 68 20.60 -1.90 -1.57
C ASN A 68 21.17 -3.24 -2.04
N ASP A 69 20.90 -4.33 -1.33
CA ASP A 69 21.50 -5.65 -1.57
C ASP A 69 20.49 -6.73 -1.97
N ARG A 70 19.18 -6.44 -1.91
CA ARG A 70 18.12 -7.44 -2.06
C ARG A 70 16.87 -6.86 -2.70
N VAL A 71 16.08 -7.74 -3.30
CA VAL A 71 14.74 -7.44 -3.79
C VAL A 71 13.75 -8.43 -3.18
N PHE A 72 12.65 -7.90 -2.63
CA PHE A 72 11.48 -8.66 -2.25
C PHE A 72 10.55 -8.75 -3.47
N THR A 73 10.52 -9.91 -4.12
CA THR A 73 9.86 -10.09 -5.43
C THR A 73 8.38 -10.43 -5.33
N GLY A 74 7.86 -10.60 -4.11
CA GLY A 74 6.51 -11.11 -3.91
C GLY A 74 6.38 -12.44 -4.64
N ASP A 75 5.31 -12.58 -5.42
CA ASP A 75 5.10 -13.74 -6.29
C ASP A 75 5.42 -13.43 -7.76
N ALA A 76 6.16 -12.37 -8.08
CA ALA A 76 6.60 -12.15 -9.46
C ALA A 76 7.70 -13.16 -9.87
N LEU A 77 8.77 -13.25 -9.08
CA LEU A 77 9.89 -14.17 -9.26
C LEU A 77 10.05 -15.03 -8.01
N LEU A 78 10.07 -16.36 -8.17
CA LEU A 78 10.26 -17.34 -7.10
C LEU A 78 11.59 -18.05 -7.27
N ILE A 79 12.04 -18.78 -6.25
CA ILE A 79 13.25 -19.60 -6.34
C ILE A 79 12.98 -20.76 -7.31
N ARG A 80 13.67 -20.77 -8.45
CA ARG A 80 13.48 -21.74 -9.54
C ARG A 80 12.05 -21.79 -10.08
N GLY A 81 11.32 -20.67 -9.99
CA GLY A 81 9.97 -20.55 -10.51
C GLY A 81 9.52 -19.10 -10.67
N THR A 82 8.24 -18.92 -10.94
CA THR A 82 7.56 -17.61 -11.06
C THR A 82 6.17 -17.74 -10.42
N GLY A 83 5.47 -16.62 -10.17
CA GLY A 83 4.06 -16.71 -9.79
C GLY A 83 3.22 -17.23 -10.95
N ARG A 84 2.11 -17.90 -10.63
CA ARG A 84 1.06 -18.23 -11.61
C ARG A 84 0.40 -16.95 -12.13
N THR A 85 -0.20 -16.98 -13.32
CA THR A 85 -0.69 -15.76 -14.01
C THR A 85 -2.15 -15.88 -14.46
N ASP A 86 -2.91 -16.81 -13.90
CA ASP A 86 -4.24 -17.23 -14.34
C ASP A 86 -5.38 -16.73 -13.43
N PHE A 87 -5.07 -16.01 -12.36
CA PHE A 87 -6.03 -15.40 -11.43
C PHE A 87 -5.74 -13.91 -11.20
N GLN A 88 -6.69 -13.19 -10.58
CA GLN A 88 -6.52 -11.80 -10.12
C GLN A 88 -6.03 -10.84 -11.22
N ASN A 89 -6.55 -11.02 -12.44
CA ASN A 89 -6.13 -10.30 -13.65
C ASN A 89 -4.61 -10.45 -13.94
N GLY A 90 -4.04 -11.58 -13.56
CA GLY A 90 -2.69 -11.99 -13.93
C GLY A 90 -2.54 -12.14 -15.44
N ASN A 91 -1.31 -11.97 -15.91
CA ASN A 91 -0.99 -12.00 -17.32
C ASN A 91 0.46 -12.48 -17.55
N ALA A 92 0.63 -13.51 -18.37
CA ALA A 92 1.94 -14.10 -18.62
C ALA A 92 2.90 -13.19 -19.41
N ARG A 93 2.39 -12.36 -20.33
CA ARG A 93 3.20 -11.36 -21.06
C ARG A 93 3.70 -10.29 -20.09
N ASP A 94 2.84 -9.80 -19.20
CA ASP A 94 3.23 -8.83 -18.18
C ASP A 94 4.23 -9.43 -17.20
N SER A 95 4.03 -10.67 -16.76
CA SER A 95 4.98 -11.42 -15.94
C SER A 95 6.35 -11.51 -16.61
N TYR A 96 6.39 -11.88 -17.90
CA TYR A 96 7.63 -11.88 -18.68
C TYR A 96 8.30 -10.50 -18.69
N ASN A 97 7.55 -9.44 -19.01
CA ASN A 97 8.10 -8.09 -19.06
C ASN A 97 8.65 -7.63 -17.70
N SER A 98 7.92 -7.89 -16.62
CA SER A 98 8.32 -7.59 -15.24
C SER A 98 9.62 -8.32 -14.86
N ILE A 99 9.75 -9.59 -15.23
CA ILE A 99 10.93 -10.38 -14.89
C ILE A 99 12.11 -9.99 -15.78
N PHE A 100 11.99 -10.14 -17.10
CA PHE A 100 13.12 -10.03 -18.03
C PHE A 100 13.59 -8.59 -18.25
N ASN A 101 12.66 -7.62 -18.25
CA ASN A 101 12.99 -6.23 -18.54
C ASN A 101 13.20 -5.38 -17.28
N LYS A 102 12.81 -5.87 -16.09
CA LYS A 102 13.03 -5.17 -14.81
C LYS A 102 13.88 -6.00 -13.85
N LEU A 103 13.34 -7.08 -13.28
CA LEU A 103 14.01 -7.81 -12.19
C LEU A 103 15.37 -8.39 -12.60
N LEU A 104 15.48 -9.03 -13.77
CA LEU A 104 16.74 -9.59 -14.27
C LEU A 104 17.74 -8.51 -14.76
N LYS A 105 17.36 -7.23 -14.77
CA LYS A 105 18.29 -6.12 -15.03
C LYS A 105 18.98 -5.62 -13.78
N LEU A 106 18.55 -6.07 -12.60
CA LEU A 106 19.26 -5.83 -11.34
C LEU A 106 20.65 -6.49 -11.34
N PRO A 107 21.58 -6.02 -10.48
CA PRO A 107 22.89 -6.64 -10.30
C PRO A 107 22.79 -8.13 -10.00
N ASP A 108 23.75 -8.89 -10.50
CA ASP A 108 23.76 -10.36 -10.44
C ASP A 108 23.77 -10.88 -9.00
N GLU A 109 24.46 -10.18 -8.10
CA GLU A 109 24.58 -10.46 -6.68
C GLU A 109 23.35 -10.07 -5.85
N THR A 110 22.37 -9.37 -6.41
CA THR A 110 21.17 -8.95 -5.67
C THR A 110 20.43 -10.18 -5.16
N LEU A 111 20.21 -10.23 -3.84
CA LEU A 111 19.48 -11.31 -3.19
C LEU A 111 17.99 -11.26 -3.59
N VAL A 112 17.40 -12.41 -3.85
CA VAL A 112 15.99 -12.56 -4.23
C VAL A 112 15.22 -13.20 -3.07
N TYR A 113 14.26 -12.46 -2.53
CA TYR A 113 13.35 -12.92 -1.47
C TYR A 113 11.91 -12.99 -2.01
N PRO A 114 11.40 -14.18 -2.36
CA PRO A 114 10.00 -14.33 -2.77
C PRO A 114 9.03 -14.25 -1.59
N ALA A 115 7.73 -14.15 -1.88
CA ALA A 115 6.68 -14.30 -0.88
C ALA A 115 6.38 -15.76 -0.54
N HIS A 116 6.67 -16.69 -1.46
CA HIS A 116 6.44 -18.12 -1.28
C HIS A 116 7.64 -18.97 -1.70
N ASP A 117 7.84 -20.06 -0.97
CA ASP A 117 8.65 -21.18 -1.37
C ASP A 117 8.00 -22.49 -0.87
N TYR A 118 8.12 -23.55 -1.65
CA TYR A 118 7.49 -24.84 -1.37
C TYR A 118 8.51 -25.97 -1.16
N LYS A 119 9.80 -25.64 -1.07
CA LYS A 119 10.92 -26.58 -0.91
C LYS A 119 11.78 -26.31 0.33
N GLY A 120 11.50 -25.24 1.06
CA GLY A 120 12.26 -24.79 2.23
C GLY A 120 13.44 -23.88 1.89
N GLU A 121 13.55 -23.42 0.65
CA GLU A 121 14.57 -22.48 0.21
C GLU A 121 14.21 -21.06 0.70
N MET A 122 15.18 -20.35 1.30
CA MET A 122 14.91 -19.05 1.94
C MET A 122 15.29 -17.85 1.07
N VAL A 123 16.31 -17.97 0.22
CA VAL A 123 16.88 -16.86 -0.55
C VAL A 123 17.60 -17.40 -1.79
N SER A 124 17.54 -16.65 -2.89
CA SER A 124 18.34 -16.88 -4.11
C SER A 124 19.08 -15.58 -4.50
N THR A 125 19.64 -15.53 -5.71
CA THR A 125 20.20 -14.30 -6.30
C THR A 125 19.72 -14.13 -7.73
N ILE A 126 19.85 -12.92 -8.27
CA ILE A 126 19.51 -12.64 -9.67
C ILE A 126 20.31 -13.54 -10.62
N ILE A 127 21.61 -13.76 -10.38
CA ILE A 127 22.43 -14.63 -11.23
C ILE A 127 22.01 -16.10 -11.15
N GLU A 128 21.65 -16.56 -9.96
CA GLU A 128 21.14 -17.92 -9.77
C GLU A 128 19.85 -18.12 -10.54
N GLU A 129 18.89 -17.18 -10.45
CA GLU A 129 17.64 -17.28 -11.21
C GLU A 129 17.86 -17.16 -12.72
N LYS A 130 18.71 -16.25 -13.20
CA LYS A 130 19.07 -16.17 -14.63
C LYS A 130 19.57 -17.50 -15.19
N ARG A 131 20.46 -18.18 -14.46
CA ARG A 131 21.15 -19.39 -14.92
C ARG A 131 20.33 -20.65 -14.76
N PHE A 132 19.53 -20.74 -13.71
CA PHE A 132 19.00 -22.03 -13.25
C PHE A 132 17.49 -22.06 -13.05
N ASN A 133 16.79 -20.93 -13.15
CA ASN A 133 15.34 -20.95 -13.09
C ASN A 133 14.78 -21.57 -14.38
N PRO A 134 14.12 -22.73 -14.33
CA PRO A 134 13.67 -23.45 -15.51
C PRO A 134 12.62 -22.67 -16.32
N ARG A 135 11.86 -21.78 -15.69
CA ARG A 135 10.87 -20.94 -16.39
C ARG A 135 11.49 -19.77 -17.14
N LEU A 136 12.76 -19.46 -16.85
CA LEU A 136 13.49 -18.37 -17.51
C LEU A 136 14.37 -18.89 -18.66
N GLN A 137 14.49 -20.21 -18.84
CA GLN A 137 15.26 -20.83 -19.92
C GLN A 137 14.46 -20.89 -21.23
N VAL A 138 14.01 -19.73 -21.67
CA VAL A 138 13.16 -19.53 -22.86
C VAL A 138 13.86 -18.61 -23.86
N ASN A 139 13.61 -18.82 -25.13
CA ASN A 139 14.19 -18.02 -26.23
C ASN A 139 13.33 -16.82 -26.60
N SER A 140 12.08 -16.78 -26.14
CA SER A 140 11.15 -15.70 -26.44
C SER A 140 10.10 -15.52 -25.35
N ALA A 141 9.45 -14.36 -25.36
CA ALA A 141 8.31 -14.09 -24.51
C ALA A 141 7.11 -15.00 -24.82
N ASP A 142 6.95 -15.44 -26.08
CA ASP A 142 5.83 -16.31 -26.46
C ASP A 142 6.02 -17.73 -25.90
N GLU A 143 7.26 -18.23 -25.86
CA GLU A 143 7.61 -19.50 -25.21
C GLU A 143 7.34 -19.45 -23.70
N TYR A 144 7.66 -18.34 -23.04
CA TYR A 144 7.28 -18.13 -21.63
C TYR A 144 5.77 -18.18 -21.44
N ILE A 145 5.02 -17.47 -22.27
CA ILE A 145 3.55 -17.41 -22.20
C ILE A 145 2.96 -18.82 -22.38
N GLU A 146 3.49 -19.60 -23.33
CA GLU A 146 3.08 -20.97 -23.56
C GLU A 146 3.31 -21.85 -22.32
N ILE A 147 4.48 -21.76 -21.68
CA ILE A 147 4.75 -22.49 -20.43
C ILE A 147 3.73 -22.11 -19.34
N MET A 148 3.52 -20.81 -19.12
CA MET A 148 2.67 -20.31 -18.04
C MET A 148 1.20 -20.69 -18.23
N ASN A 149 0.69 -20.63 -19.47
CA ASN A 149 -0.69 -21.02 -19.79
C ASN A 149 -0.93 -22.53 -19.65
N ASN A 150 0.13 -23.36 -19.70
CA ASN A 150 0.03 -24.81 -19.65
C ASN A 150 0.39 -25.42 -18.28
N LEU A 151 0.54 -24.60 -17.22
CA LEU A 151 0.90 -25.11 -15.88
C LEU A 151 -0.20 -25.98 -15.23
N ASN A 152 -1.47 -25.81 -15.62
CA ASN A 152 -2.62 -26.62 -15.15
C ASN A 152 -2.66 -26.83 -13.62
N LEU A 153 -2.42 -25.77 -12.86
CA LEU A 153 -2.35 -25.84 -11.40
C LEU A 153 -3.75 -25.84 -10.76
N PRO A 154 -3.95 -26.55 -9.64
CA PRO A 154 -5.21 -26.51 -8.91
C PRO A 154 -5.55 -25.08 -8.45
N ASN A 155 -6.84 -24.79 -8.30
CA ASN A 155 -7.28 -23.49 -7.77
C ASN A 155 -6.77 -23.29 -6.33
N PRO A 156 -6.35 -22.06 -5.94
CA PRO A 156 -5.94 -21.79 -4.57
C PRO A 156 -7.11 -22.02 -3.59
N SER A 157 -6.87 -22.79 -2.53
CA SER A 157 -7.93 -23.29 -1.63
C SER A 157 -8.63 -22.19 -0.82
N MET A 158 -7.98 -21.05 -0.60
CA MET A 158 -8.52 -19.94 0.20
C MET A 158 -8.93 -18.73 -0.62
N MET A 159 -8.87 -18.78 -1.96
CA MET A 159 -9.03 -17.59 -2.81
C MET A 159 -10.35 -16.85 -2.58
N ASP A 160 -11.46 -17.59 -2.48
CA ASP A 160 -12.81 -17.04 -2.30
C ASP A 160 -13.03 -16.38 -0.92
N VAL A 161 -12.10 -16.60 0.02
CA VAL A 161 -12.12 -16.02 1.37
C VAL A 161 -11.04 -14.95 1.52
N ALA A 162 -9.81 -15.28 1.13
CA ALA A 162 -8.62 -14.44 1.30
C ALA A 162 -8.70 -13.17 0.45
N VAL A 163 -9.07 -13.26 -0.84
CA VAL A 163 -9.09 -12.08 -1.72
C VAL A 163 -10.13 -11.05 -1.24
N PRO A 164 -11.42 -11.40 -0.99
CA PRO A 164 -12.39 -10.43 -0.47
C PRO A 164 -11.99 -9.85 0.89
N SER A 165 -11.42 -10.68 1.77
CA SER A 165 -10.97 -10.22 3.09
C SER A 165 -9.83 -9.21 2.96
N ASN A 166 -8.81 -9.52 2.15
CA ASN A 166 -7.63 -8.68 1.96
C ASN A 166 -7.94 -7.33 1.31
N LEU A 167 -9.01 -7.25 0.51
CA LEU A 167 -9.52 -5.98 -0.02
C LEU A 167 -10.17 -5.08 1.04
N GLN A 168 -10.60 -5.64 2.18
CA GLN A 168 -11.43 -4.97 3.18
C GLN A 168 -10.75 -4.77 4.55
N LEU A 169 -9.46 -5.05 4.68
CA LEU A 169 -8.62 -4.89 5.88
C LEU A 169 -8.39 -3.44 6.38
N GLY A 170 -9.32 -2.51 6.15
CA GLY A 170 -9.27 -1.13 6.65
C GLY A 170 -9.47 -1.01 8.17
N ILE A 171 -9.35 0.20 8.72
CA ILE A 171 -9.77 0.52 10.10
C ILE A 171 -11.29 0.71 10.15
N ASP A 172 -11.99 -0.15 10.89
CA ASP A 172 -13.45 -0.05 11.06
C ASP A 172 -13.89 1.21 11.83
N PHE A 173 -15.18 1.55 11.76
CA PHE A 173 -15.73 2.76 12.40
C PHE A 173 -15.63 2.76 13.93
N ASN A 174 -15.64 1.60 14.59
CA ASN A 174 -15.52 1.53 16.04
C ASN A 174 -14.09 1.91 16.48
N LYS A 175 -13.08 1.39 15.78
CA LYS A 175 -11.68 1.77 15.97
C LYS A 175 -11.43 3.24 15.65
N GLN A 176 -12.05 3.76 14.59
CA GLN A 176 -11.97 5.18 14.26
C GLN A 176 -12.52 6.06 15.39
N LYS A 177 -13.69 5.71 15.96
CA LYS A 177 -14.32 6.43 17.08
C LYS A 177 -13.42 6.52 18.30
N VAL A 178 -12.83 5.39 18.75
CA VAL A 178 -11.98 5.37 19.95
C VAL A 178 -10.65 6.11 19.78
N ASN A 179 -10.22 6.35 18.54
CA ASN A 179 -9.00 7.10 18.21
C ASN A 179 -9.28 8.58 17.87
N ASN A 180 -10.03 9.28 18.73
CA ASN A 180 -10.46 10.68 18.54
C ASN A 180 -11.21 10.92 17.22
N GLY A 181 -12.00 9.94 16.79
CA GLY A 181 -12.87 10.08 15.63
C GLY A 181 -14.10 10.92 15.95
N ILE A 182 -14.45 11.82 15.04
CA ILE A 182 -15.65 12.66 15.10
C ILE A 182 -16.53 12.34 13.89
N ASN A 183 -17.85 12.30 14.08
CA ASN A 183 -18.80 12.05 13.01
C ASN A 183 -18.88 13.26 12.03
N PRO A 184 -19.40 13.08 10.80
CA PRO A 184 -19.41 14.16 9.80
C PRO A 184 -20.15 15.42 10.25
N GLU A 185 -21.29 15.29 10.91
CA GLU A 185 -22.07 16.42 11.43
C GLU A 185 -21.24 17.27 12.41
N LYS A 186 -20.68 16.63 13.44
CA LYS A 186 -19.88 17.34 14.45
C LYS A 186 -18.59 17.89 13.86
N PHE A 187 -17.98 17.19 12.91
CA PHE A 187 -16.83 17.68 12.17
C PHE A 187 -17.18 18.95 11.40
N ASN A 188 -18.35 18.99 10.74
CA ASN A 188 -18.83 20.16 10.01
C ASN A 188 -19.10 21.38 10.92
N GLU A 189 -19.61 21.14 12.12
CA GLU A 189 -19.81 22.22 13.12
C GLU A 189 -18.48 22.86 13.52
N ILE A 190 -17.48 22.04 13.87
CA ILE A 190 -16.23 22.53 14.47
C ILE A 190 -15.20 22.98 13.43
N LYS A 191 -15.39 22.65 12.15
CA LYS A 191 -14.42 22.99 11.10
C LYS A 191 -14.28 24.49 10.86
N ASN A 192 -15.37 25.24 11.09
CA ASN A 192 -15.41 26.68 10.84
C ASN A 192 -14.90 27.52 12.03
N ASP A 193 -14.53 26.88 13.15
CA ASP A 193 -13.93 27.55 14.29
C ASP A 193 -12.56 28.13 13.87
N THR A 194 -12.31 29.41 14.18
CA THR A 194 -11.02 30.09 13.91
C THR A 194 -9.81 29.45 14.59
N GLN A 195 -10.04 28.60 15.59
CA GLN A 195 -9.01 27.80 16.25
C GLN A 195 -8.81 26.41 15.62
N SER A 196 -9.63 26.03 14.64
CA SER A 196 -9.50 24.77 13.90
C SER A 196 -8.62 24.94 12.66
N ILE A 197 -7.83 23.91 12.37
CA ILE A 197 -7.08 23.76 11.12
C ILE A 197 -7.49 22.43 10.50
N LEU A 198 -7.89 22.47 9.24
CA LEU A 198 -8.30 21.29 8.49
C LEU A 198 -7.14 20.82 7.63
N ILE A 199 -6.84 19.54 7.71
CA ILE A 199 -5.75 18.93 6.96
C ILE A 199 -6.29 17.74 6.17
N ASP A 200 -6.22 17.85 4.85
CA ASP A 200 -6.49 16.78 3.90
C ASP A 200 -5.21 15.96 3.68
N LEU A 201 -5.27 14.69 4.04
CA LEU A 201 -4.13 13.76 3.99
C LEU A 201 -4.06 12.96 2.68
N ARG A 202 -4.91 13.29 1.71
CA ARG A 202 -5.01 12.55 0.45
C ARG A 202 -3.93 12.91 -0.55
N GLU A 203 -3.74 12.01 -1.53
CA GLU A 203 -2.91 12.25 -2.69
C GLU A 203 -3.64 13.20 -3.68
N GLN A 204 -2.90 13.88 -4.55
CA GLN A 204 -3.44 14.90 -5.45
C GLN A 204 -4.50 14.34 -6.41
N ASN A 205 -4.29 13.12 -6.92
CA ASN A 205 -5.23 12.43 -7.81
C ASN A 205 -6.60 12.17 -7.15
N GLU A 206 -6.63 11.88 -5.85
CA GLU A 206 -7.87 11.73 -5.08
C GLU A 206 -8.57 13.09 -4.93
N ILE A 207 -7.81 14.16 -4.71
CA ILE A 207 -8.35 15.53 -4.57
C ILE A 207 -8.94 16.00 -5.90
N ASP A 208 -8.24 15.79 -7.02
CA ASP A 208 -8.70 16.18 -8.35
C ASP A 208 -9.99 15.45 -8.75
N LYS A 209 -10.12 14.19 -8.34
CA LYS A 209 -11.30 13.36 -8.63
C LYS A 209 -12.48 13.67 -7.72
N ASP A 210 -12.23 13.80 -6.42
CA ASP A 210 -13.28 13.83 -5.41
C ASP A 210 -13.57 15.21 -4.84
N GLY A 211 -12.80 16.24 -5.19
CA GLY A 211 -12.81 17.55 -4.53
C GLY A 211 -12.30 17.49 -3.10
N MET A 212 -12.31 18.61 -2.38
CA MET A 212 -11.83 18.72 -0.99
C MET A 212 -12.77 19.58 -0.15
N ILE A 213 -12.75 19.38 1.18
CA ILE A 213 -13.51 20.22 2.10
C ILE A 213 -12.90 21.64 2.09
N LYS A 214 -13.73 22.66 2.01
CA LYS A 214 -13.35 24.07 1.89
C LYS A 214 -12.51 24.49 3.08
N ASN A 215 -11.51 25.33 2.81
CA ASN A 215 -10.53 25.82 3.78
C ASN A 215 -9.57 24.74 4.33
N SER A 216 -9.48 23.57 3.68
CA SER A 216 -8.49 22.54 4.04
C SER A 216 -7.11 22.90 3.50
N ILE A 217 -6.10 22.57 4.30
CA ILE A 217 -4.69 22.55 3.89
C ILE A 217 -4.39 21.13 3.40
N VAL A 218 -3.79 21.01 2.23
CA VAL A 218 -3.34 19.71 1.70
C VAL A 218 -1.96 19.41 2.27
N VAL A 219 -1.83 18.29 2.98
CA VAL A 219 -0.55 17.76 3.47
C VAL A 219 -0.61 16.26 3.29
N ARG A 220 0.14 15.70 2.34
CA ARG A 220 0.02 14.26 2.05
C ARG A 220 0.43 13.47 3.29
N PHE A 221 -0.20 12.31 3.52
CA PHE A 221 0.13 11.50 4.69
C PHE A 221 1.64 11.19 4.85
N PRO A 222 2.42 10.95 3.78
CA PRO A 222 3.89 10.80 3.91
C PRO A 222 4.61 12.02 4.50
N GLU A 223 4.08 13.22 4.26
CA GLU A 223 4.69 14.51 4.63
C GLU A 223 4.25 14.99 6.01
N ILE A 224 3.23 14.34 6.61
CA ILE A 224 2.59 14.84 7.83
C ILE A 224 3.57 14.93 9.01
N ASN A 225 4.51 14.00 9.09
CA ASN A 225 5.52 14.00 10.13
C ASN A 225 6.37 15.27 10.09
N GLU A 226 6.93 15.56 8.92
CA GLU A 226 7.75 16.74 8.69
C GLU A 226 6.93 18.03 8.86
N TYR A 227 5.69 18.04 8.37
CA TYR A 227 4.78 19.16 8.50
C TYR A 227 4.49 19.51 9.97
N LEU A 228 4.15 18.52 10.80
CA LEU A 228 3.87 18.70 12.22
C LEU A 228 5.08 19.26 12.98
N GLN A 229 6.29 18.77 12.67
CA GLN A 229 7.52 19.26 13.29
C GLN A 229 7.84 20.70 12.87
N LYS A 230 7.79 21.00 11.57
CA LYS A 230 8.06 22.34 11.03
C LYS A 230 7.09 23.40 11.53
N ASN A 231 5.83 23.03 11.77
CA ASN A 231 4.75 23.94 12.15
C ASN A 231 4.39 23.84 13.64
N LYS A 232 5.32 23.36 14.49
CA LYS A 232 5.00 23.08 15.90
C LYS A 232 4.42 24.28 16.66
N ASP A 233 5.03 25.46 16.51
CA ASP A 233 4.61 26.64 17.24
C ASP A 233 3.27 27.23 16.77
N THR A 234 2.95 27.10 15.49
CA THR A 234 1.68 27.57 14.93
C THR A 234 0.53 26.62 15.24
N LEU A 235 0.82 25.32 15.34
CA LEU A 235 -0.19 24.28 15.58
C LEU A 235 -0.48 24.00 17.06
N LYS A 236 0.44 24.26 17.99
CA LYS A 236 0.35 23.80 19.40
C LYS A 236 -0.94 24.16 20.15
N ASN A 237 -1.56 25.29 19.81
CA ASN A 237 -2.79 25.79 20.45
C ASN A 237 -4.04 25.63 19.57
N LYS A 238 -3.90 25.03 18.40
CA LYS A 238 -4.97 24.85 17.43
C LYS A 238 -5.61 23.49 17.61
N ARG A 239 -6.87 23.38 17.18
CA ARG A 239 -7.55 22.11 16.98
C ARG A 239 -7.20 21.61 15.60
N ILE A 240 -6.54 20.45 15.50
CA ILE A 240 -6.17 19.88 14.20
C ILE A 240 -7.22 18.85 13.81
N LEU A 241 -7.80 19.01 12.63
CA LEU A 241 -8.87 18.18 12.09
C LEU A 241 -8.36 17.49 10.83
N PHE A 242 -8.08 16.20 10.94
CA PHE A 242 -7.59 15.39 9.83
C PHE A 242 -8.74 14.72 9.09
N TYR A 243 -8.63 14.61 7.77
CA TYR A 243 -9.43 13.65 7.02
C TYR A 243 -8.64 13.05 5.86
N CYS A 244 -9.14 11.92 5.37
CA CYS A 244 -8.70 11.30 4.13
C CYS A 244 -9.91 10.68 3.43
N ALA A 245 -9.72 9.78 2.46
CA ALA A 245 -10.84 9.17 1.74
C ALA A 245 -11.78 8.37 2.67
N HIS A 246 -11.22 7.54 3.57
CA HIS A 246 -11.95 6.53 4.35
C HIS A 246 -11.75 6.61 5.88
N GLY A 247 -10.95 7.55 6.36
CA GLY A 247 -10.64 7.74 7.79
C GLY A 247 -9.39 6.99 8.28
N HIS A 248 -8.75 6.17 7.45
CA HIS A 248 -7.58 5.38 7.87
C HIS A 248 -6.32 6.22 8.12
N ARG A 249 -5.84 6.94 7.09
CA ARG A 249 -4.71 7.88 7.20
C ARG A 249 -4.92 8.92 8.30
N SER A 250 -6.14 9.43 8.43
CA SER A 250 -6.47 10.44 9.44
C SER A 250 -6.48 9.88 10.85
N THR A 251 -6.86 8.61 11.05
CA THR A 251 -6.67 7.91 12.32
C THR A 251 -5.19 7.82 12.70
N LEU A 252 -4.34 7.39 11.76
CA LEU A 252 -2.90 7.30 11.99
C LEU A 252 -2.26 8.67 12.24
N ALA A 253 -2.71 9.72 11.53
CA ALA A 253 -2.21 11.08 11.72
C ALA A 253 -2.52 11.61 13.13
N VAL A 254 -3.69 11.29 13.70
CA VAL A 254 -3.99 11.59 15.10
C VAL A 254 -3.02 10.90 16.04
N GLN A 255 -2.72 9.61 15.80
CA GLN A 255 -1.80 8.85 16.65
C GLN A 255 -0.37 9.38 16.56
N LEU A 256 0.10 9.71 15.35
CA LEU A 256 1.40 10.35 15.13
C LEU A 256 1.45 11.73 15.80
N SER A 257 0.38 12.52 15.70
CA SER A 257 0.32 13.84 16.34
C SER A 257 0.54 13.76 17.86
N LYS A 258 0.06 12.68 18.51
CA LYS A 258 0.30 12.42 19.94
C LYS A 258 1.77 12.22 20.26
N SER A 259 2.57 11.58 19.38
CA SER A 259 4.02 11.41 19.62
C SER A 259 4.78 12.74 19.58
N TYR A 260 4.24 13.74 18.88
CA TYR A 260 4.73 15.12 18.86
C TYR A 260 4.09 16.05 19.90
N GLN A 261 3.37 15.48 20.88
CA GLN A 261 2.69 16.19 21.97
C GLN A 261 1.52 17.08 21.52
N PHE A 262 0.99 16.89 20.31
CA PHE A 262 -0.29 17.49 19.94
C PHE A 262 -1.43 16.61 20.47
N THR A 263 -2.19 17.16 21.42
CA THR A 263 -3.29 16.44 22.09
C THR A 263 -4.67 16.84 21.57
N ASN A 264 -4.80 18.02 20.95
CA ASN A 264 -6.06 18.55 20.41
C ASN A 264 -6.25 18.17 18.93
N CYS A 265 -6.10 16.89 18.62
CA CYS A 265 -6.19 16.34 17.28
C CYS A 265 -7.37 15.38 17.16
N PHE A 266 -8.15 15.55 16.09
CA PHE A 266 -9.30 14.71 15.78
C PHE A 266 -9.30 14.34 14.30
N HIS A 267 -10.09 13.34 13.95
CA HIS A 267 -10.26 12.96 12.56
C HIS A 267 -11.70 12.64 12.18
N LEU A 268 -11.98 12.74 10.88
CA LEU A 268 -13.30 12.47 10.31
C LEU A 268 -13.56 10.96 10.16
N ILE A 269 -14.53 10.43 10.92
CA ILE A 269 -14.93 9.03 10.83
C ILE A 269 -15.50 8.73 9.44
N GLY A 270 -14.92 7.72 8.80
CA GLY A 270 -15.25 7.26 7.46
C GLY A 270 -14.75 8.18 6.34
N GLY A 271 -13.99 9.23 6.68
CA GLY A 271 -13.37 10.15 5.74
C GLY A 271 -14.36 10.87 4.82
N LEU A 272 -13.85 11.34 3.68
CA LEU A 272 -14.63 12.08 2.69
C LEU A 272 -15.76 11.23 2.08
N LYS A 273 -15.59 9.90 1.99
CA LYS A 273 -16.66 9.01 1.52
C LYS A 273 -17.89 9.11 2.42
N ASN A 274 -17.70 9.09 3.73
CA ASN A 274 -18.79 9.23 4.68
C ASN A 274 -19.34 10.66 4.72
N TRP A 275 -18.49 11.68 4.58
CA TRP A 275 -18.90 13.08 4.43
C TRP A 275 -19.88 13.30 3.27
N LYS A 276 -19.53 12.79 2.08
CA LYS A 276 -20.39 12.86 0.88
C LYS A 276 -21.69 12.08 1.06
N LYS A 277 -21.64 10.93 1.74
CA LYS A 277 -22.81 10.11 2.02
C LYS A 277 -23.84 10.85 2.90
N GLU A 278 -23.37 11.66 3.85
CA GLU A 278 -24.22 12.53 4.67
C GLU A 278 -24.67 13.82 3.94
N GLY A 279 -24.31 14.00 2.67
CA GLY A 279 -24.74 15.14 1.85
C GLY A 279 -24.11 16.47 2.24
N LEU A 280 -22.93 16.45 2.89
CA LEU A 280 -22.23 17.65 3.33
C LEU A 280 -21.37 18.27 2.22
N ASP A 281 -21.29 19.60 2.20
CA ASP A 281 -20.60 20.35 1.15
C ASP A 281 -19.09 20.15 1.18
N LEU A 282 -18.48 20.13 -0.02
CA LEU A 282 -17.05 20.22 -0.21
C LEU A 282 -16.62 21.68 -0.08
#